data_AF-A0A7X3VP82-F1
#
_entry.id   AF-A0A7X3VP82-F1
#
_cell.length_a   1.000
_cell.length_b   1.000
_cell.length_c   1.000
_cell.angle_alpha   90.00
_cell.angle_beta   90.00
_cell.angle_gamma   90.00
#
_symmetry.space_group_name_H-M   'P 1'
#
loop_
_entity.id
_entity.type
_entity.pdbx_description
1 polymer ?
#
loop_
_entity_poly.entity_id
_entity_poly.type
_entity_poly.pdbx_seq_one_letter_code
_entity_poly.pdbx_strand_id
1 'polypeptide(L)'
;MFTQTFETKTPSDCCMGWSLLCIFLSICLVMGFGVSDAADLRDGLINYWPLDGDATDSIGKHDGEVIGGPKWVNARIGKGVELDGGSQKIHIPKYKVITETTTYAAWINGWKASAWAGIFGSRTPTAK
;
A
#
# COMPACT_ATOMS: atom_id res chain seq x y z
N MET A 1 21.34 1.85 -69.81
CA MET A 1 20.42 0.75 -70.17
C MET A 1 20.33 -0.15 -68.95
N PHE A 2 19.23 -0.04 -68.19
CA PHE A 2 19.10 -0.58 -66.84
C PHE A 2 18.12 -1.75 -66.89
N THR A 3 18.62 -2.97 -66.71
CA THR A 3 17.80 -4.18 -66.71
C THR A 3 17.68 -4.63 -65.26
N GLN A 4 16.53 -4.39 -64.63
CA GLN A 4 16.21 -4.94 -63.32
C GLN A 4 15.74 -6.38 -63.49
N THR A 5 16.43 -7.29 -62.81
CA THR A 5 16.04 -8.69 -62.68
C THR A 5 14.84 -8.77 -61.74
N PHE A 6 13.66 -9.12 -62.27
CA PHE A 6 12.49 -9.42 -61.46
C PHE A 6 12.67 -10.79 -60.81
N GLU A 7 12.88 -10.82 -59.49
CA GLU A 7 12.85 -12.06 -58.70
C GLU A 7 11.38 -12.51 -58.52
N THR A 8 11.04 -13.66 -59.08
CA THR A 8 9.71 -14.28 -58.91
C THR A 8 9.66 -15.03 -57.59
N LYS A 9 8.99 -14.46 -56.59
CA LYS A 9 8.74 -15.08 -55.29
C LYS A 9 7.84 -16.32 -55.43
N THR A 10 8.24 -17.43 -54.82
CA THR A 10 7.56 -18.73 -54.93
C THR A 10 6.31 -18.83 -54.05
N PRO A 11 5.26 -19.58 -54.45
CA PRO A 11 3.96 -19.62 -53.75
C PRO A 11 4.02 -20.09 -52.29
N SER A 12 5.03 -20.89 -51.94
CA SER A 12 5.28 -21.39 -50.58
C SER A 12 5.63 -20.29 -49.57
N ASP A 13 6.18 -19.17 -50.05
CA ASP A 13 6.62 -18.06 -49.19
C ASP A 13 5.44 -17.20 -48.70
N CYS A 14 4.29 -17.30 -49.39
CA CYS A 14 3.03 -16.65 -48.99
C CYS A 14 2.32 -17.40 -47.85
N CYS A 15 2.43 -18.74 -47.83
CA CYS A 15 1.85 -19.56 -46.76
C CYS A 15 2.60 -19.42 -45.44
N MET A 16 3.93 -19.30 -45.51
CA MET A 16 4.80 -19.21 -44.33
C MET A 16 4.69 -17.84 -43.64
N GLY A 17 4.48 -16.77 -44.40
CA GLY A 17 4.28 -15.42 -43.87
C GLY A 17 2.95 -15.24 -43.13
N TRP A 18 1.86 -15.83 -43.61
CA TRP A 18 0.55 -15.74 -42.97
C TRP A 18 0.50 -16.49 -41.63
N SER A 19 1.08 -17.70 -41.57
CA SER A 19 1.17 -18.48 -40.33
C SER A 19 2.00 -17.79 -39.25
N LEU A 20 3.11 -17.14 -39.61
CA LEU A 20 3.93 -16.38 -38.66
C LEU A 20 3.21 -15.13 -38.14
N LEU A 21 2.42 -14.46 -39.00
CA LEU A 21 1.63 -13.28 -38.63
C LEU A 21 0.49 -13.64 -37.68
N CYS A 22 -0.18 -14.78 -37.89
CA CYS A 22 -1.20 -15.32 -36.97
C CYS A 22 -0.61 -15.72 -35.61
N ILE A 23 0.58 -16.34 -35.60
CA ILE A 23 1.27 -16.69 -34.36
C ILE A 23 1.67 -15.42 -33.60
N PHE A 24 2.18 -14.40 -34.29
CA PHE A 24 2.50 -13.11 -33.68
C PHE A 24 1.26 -12.41 -33.12
N LEU A 25 0.13 -12.44 -33.84
CA LEU A 25 -1.14 -11.88 -33.38
C LEU A 25 -1.69 -12.62 -32.15
N SER A 26 -1.63 -13.96 -32.14
CA SER A 26 -2.02 -14.77 -30.99
C SER A 26 -1.09 -14.57 -29.79
N ILE A 27 0.21 -14.40 -30.02
CA ILE A 27 1.18 -14.10 -28.97
C ILE A 27 0.95 -12.71 -28.38
N CYS A 28 0.62 -11.71 -29.19
CA CYS A 28 0.19 -10.38 -28.72
C CYS A 28 -1.12 -10.44 -27.93
N LEU A 29 -2.05 -11.30 -28.32
CA LEU A 29 -3.32 -11.52 -27.61
C LEU A 29 -3.10 -12.17 -26.24
N VAL A 30 -2.12 -13.08 -26.12
CA VAL A 30 -1.77 -13.76 -24.87
C VAL A 30 -0.95 -12.86 -23.93
N MET A 31 -0.10 -11.98 -24.48
CA MET A 31 0.62 -10.94 -23.71
C MET A 31 -0.25 -9.74 -23.28
N GLY A 32 -1.46 -9.63 -23.86
CA GLY A 32 -2.45 -8.60 -23.52
C GLY A 32 -3.43 -8.98 -22.41
N PHE A 33 -3.30 -10.17 -21.80
CA PHE A 33 -4.05 -10.50 -20.59
C PHE A 33 -3.60 -9.58 -19.46
N GLY A 34 -4.42 -8.56 -19.21
CA GLY A 34 -4.17 -7.51 -18.24
C GLY A 34 -3.76 -8.10 -16.90
N VAL A 35 -2.62 -7.62 -16.41
CA VAL A 35 -2.26 -7.71 -15.01
C VAL A 35 -3.46 -7.19 -14.22
N SER A 36 -4.06 -8.04 -13.39
CA SER A 36 -5.04 -7.55 -12.42
C SER A 36 -4.27 -6.74 -11.40
N ASP A 37 -4.36 -5.42 -11.48
CA ASP A 37 -3.86 -4.53 -10.45
C ASP A 37 -4.76 -4.72 -9.23
N ALA A 38 -4.36 -5.60 -8.33
CA ALA A 38 -4.81 -5.47 -6.96
C ALA A 38 -4.28 -4.11 -6.50
N ALA A 39 -5.18 -3.17 -6.18
CA ALA A 39 -4.79 -1.85 -5.68
C ALA A 39 -3.73 -2.06 -4.58
N ASP A 40 -2.50 -1.60 -4.84
CA ASP A 40 -1.43 -1.73 -3.87
C ASP A 40 -1.88 -0.97 -2.62
N LEU A 41 -1.73 -1.56 -1.44
CA LEU A 41 -2.02 -0.86 -0.19
C LEU A 41 -1.27 0.47 -0.13
N ARG A 42 -0.13 0.57 -0.82
CA ARG A 42 0.66 1.81 -0.96
C ARG A 42 -0.08 2.94 -1.68
N ASP A 43 -0.93 2.63 -2.66
CA ASP A 43 -1.65 3.67 -3.42
C ASP A 43 -2.74 4.35 -2.59
N GLY A 44 -3.28 3.63 -1.59
CA GLY A 44 -4.31 4.14 -0.66
C GLY A 44 -3.79 4.49 0.74
N LEU A 45 -2.51 4.25 1.03
CA LEU A 45 -1.93 4.48 2.36
C LEU A 45 -1.51 5.93 2.51
N ILE A 46 -2.26 6.66 3.34
CA ILE A 46 -2.03 8.11 3.56
C ILE A 46 -1.14 8.36 4.77
N ASN A 47 -1.15 7.46 5.77
CA ASN A 47 -0.33 7.59 6.99
C ASN A 47 0.13 6.23 7.48
N TYR A 48 1.34 6.16 8.03
CA TYR A 48 1.88 4.94 8.61
C TYR A 48 2.78 5.25 9.81
N TRP A 49 2.29 4.88 10.99
CA TRP A 49 3.02 4.92 12.26
C TRP A 49 3.53 3.51 12.60
N PRO A 50 4.82 3.20 12.39
CA PRO A 50 5.38 1.89 12.72
C PRO A 50 5.49 1.65 14.24
N LEU A 51 5.54 2.71 15.04
CA LEU A 51 5.63 2.64 16.51
C LEU A 51 6.87 1.89 17.01
N ASP A 52 7.99 2.02 16.29
CA ASP A 52 9.26 1.33 16.58
C ASP A 52 10.21 2.16 17.47
N GLY A 53 9.67 2.68 18.59
CA GLY A 53 10.43 3.52 19.53
C GLY A 53 10.10 5.01 19.47
N ASP A 54 9.31 5.44 18.49
CA ASP A 54 8.76 6.78 18.36
C ASP A 54 7.34 6.75 17.77
N ALA A 55 6.71 7.92 17.66
CA ALA A 55 5.39 8.08 17.06
C ALA A 55 5.45 8.82 15.71
N THR A 56 6.55 8.68 14.96
CA THR A 56 6.71 9.35 13.66
C THR A 56 5.82 8.70 12.58
N ASP A 57 5.20 9.53 11.75
CA ASP A 57 4.48 9.09 10.56
C ASP A 57 5.44 9.06 9.36
N SER A 58 5.73 7.85 8.89
CA SER A 58 6.68 7.63 7.81
C SER A 58 6.16 8.01 6.41
N ILE A 59 4.85 8.25 6.25
CA ILE A 59 4.23 8.51 4.94
C ILE A 59 3.57 9.89 4.90
N GLY A 60 2.66 10.18 5.82
CA GLY A 60 1.80 11.37 5.77
C GLY A 60 2.39 12.63 6.43
N LYS A 61 3.50 12.49 7.18
CA LYS A 61 4.10 13.55 8.02
C LYS A 61 3.15 14.07 9.10
N HIS A 62 2.23 13.23 9.55
CA HIS A 62 1.37 13.50 10.70
C HIS A 62 1.94 12.85 11.96
N ASP A 63 3.11 13.33 12.39
CA ASP A 63 3.79 12.79 13.57
C ASP A 63 2.92 12.88 14.82
N GLY A 64 2.94 11.81 15.61
CA GLY A 64 2.25 11.71 16.88
C GLY A 64 3.08 12.27 18.04
N GLU A 65 2.37 12.84 19.00
CA GLU A 65 2.88 13.24 20.31
C GLU A 65 2.65 12.09 21.30
N VAL A 66 3.74 11.65 21.94
CA VAL A 66 3.70 10.60 22.94
C VAL A 66 3.30 11.22 24.30
N ILE A 67 2.14 10.83 24.84
CA ILE A 67 1.61 11.38 26.09
C ILE A 67 1.67 10.33 27.21
N GLY A 68 2.08 10.75 28.41
CA GLY A 68 2.05 9.92 29.62
C GLY A 68 3.22 8.95 29.79
N GLY A 69 4.27 9.07 28.97
CA GLY A 69 5.50 8.28 29.08
C GLY A 69 5.28 6.76 28.99
N PRO A 70 4.65 6.26 27.91
CA PRO A 70 4.48 4.83 27.69
C PRO A 70 5.82 4.12 27.45
N LYS A 71 5.80 2.79 27.58
CA LYS A 71 6.96 1.94 27.32
C LYS A 71 6.97 1.48 25.86
N TRP A 72 8.17 1.30 25.32
CA TRP A 72 8.38 0.66 24.03
C TRP A 72 8.85 -0.77 24.24
N VAL A 73 8.10 -1.73 23.71
CA VAL A 73 8.30 -3.16 23.93
C VAL A 73 8.43 -3.89 22.60
N ASN A 74 9.00 -5.10 22.59
CA ASN A 74 9.02 -5.92 21.38
C ASN A 74 7.60 -6.24 20.93
N ALA A 75 7.30 -6.02 19.66
CA ALA A 75 5.98 -6.22 19.08
C ALA A 75 6.01 -7.23 17.94
N ARG A 76 4.90 -7.34 17.20
CA ARG A 76 4.78 -8.26 16.06
C ARG A 76 5.82 -7.96 14.97
N ILE A 77 6.14 -6.68 14.78
CA ILE A 77 7.15 -6.17 13.84
C ILE A 77 7.91 -5.11 14.62
N GLY A 78 9.24 -5.24 14.74
CA GLY A 78 10.06 -4.30 15.52
C GLY A 78 9.57 -4.15 16.97
N LYS A 79 9.52 -2.91 17.45
CA LYS A 79 8.88 -2.52 18.71
C LYS A 79 7.44 -2.04 18.50
N GLY A 80 6.75 -1.85 19.61
CA GLY A 80 5.44 -1.23 19.71
C GLY A 80 5.30 -0.47 21.01
N VAL A 81 4.26 0.36 21.09
CA VAL A 81 3.93 1.11 22.30
C VAL A 81 3.01 0.29 23.22
N GLU A 82 3.37 0.19 24.50
CA GLU A 82 2.52 -0.37 25.54
C GLU A 82 1.80 0.77 26.28
N LEU A 83 0.46 0.76 26.23
CA LEU A 83 -0.39 1.78 26.84
C LEU A 83 -1.11 1.22 28.07
N ASP A 84 -1.16 2.01 29.14
CA ASP A 84 -1.83 1.69 30.42
C ASP A 84 -3.37 1.63 30.34
N GLY A 85 -3.96 2.07 29.22
CA GLY A 85 -5.40 2.15 29.04
C GLY A 85 -6.09 3.29 29.82
N GLY A 86 -5.32 4.21 30.40
CA GLY A 86 -5.79 5.36 31.15
C GLY A 86 -5.17 6.67 30.67
N SER A 87 -3.97 6.99 31.16
CA SER A 87 -3.32 8.27 30.91
C SER A 87 -2.51 8.31 29.62
N GLN A 88 -2.06 7.14 29.15
CA GLN A 88 -1.11 7.01 28.05
C GLN A 88 -1.80 6.89 26.70
N LYS A 89 -1.27 7.60 25.70
CA LYS A 89 -1.78 7.59 24.33
C LYS A 89 -0.78 8.21 23.37
N ILE A 90 -0.93 7.89 22.09
CA ILE A 90 -0.35 8.65 20.99
C ILE A 90 -1.40 9.64 20.50
N HIS A 91 -1.08 10.93 20.54
CA HIS A 91 -1.95 11.99 20.06
C HIS A 91 -1.45 12.54 18.73
N ILE A 92 -2.29 12.58 17.70
CA ILE A 92 -1.91 13.20 16.43
C ILE A 92 -2.52 14.62 16.38
N PRO A 93 -1.71 15.69 16.50
CA PRO A 93 -2.23 17.04 16.56
C PRO A 93 -2.78 17.48 15.20
N LYS A 94 -3.93 18.17 15.21
CA LYS A 94 -4.56 18.77 14.02
C LYS A 94 -4.79 17.80 12.85
N TYR A 95 -4.90 16.50 13.12
CA TYR A 95 -5.18 15.52 12.09
C TYR A 95 -6.59 15.71 11.53
N LYS A 96 -6.67 15.95 10.22
CA LYS A 96 -7.93 16.07 9.50
C LYS A 96 -8.04 14.91 8.53
N VAL A 97 -9.05 14.07 8.72
CA VAL A 97 -9.40 13.06 7.71
C VAL A 97 -9.91 13.83 6.49
N ILE A 98 -9.17 13.74 5.38
CA ILE A 98 -9.46 14.46 4.13
C ILE A 98 -10.41 13.70 3.21
N THR A 99 -10.78 12.47 3.57
CA THR A 99 -11.64 11.57 2.80
C THR A 99 -12.96 11.28 3.53
N GLU A 100 -14.01 10.95 2.77
CA GLU A 100 -15.30 10.54 3.33
C GLU A 100 -15.26 9.12 3.92
N THR A 101 -14.32 8.30 3.44
CA THR A 101 -14.09 6.93 3.92
C THR A 101 -12.62 6.75 4.28
N THR A 102 -12.37 6.03 5.36
CA THR A 102 -11.01 5.74 5.83
C THR A 102 -10.95 4.35 6.44
N THR A 103 -9.82 3.69 6.29
CA THR A 103 -9.55 2.37 6.87
C THR A 103 -8.34 2.48 7.79
N TYR A 104 -8.49 1.97 9.02
CA TYR A 104 -7.39 1.84 9.97
C TYR A 104 -7.06 0.37 10.17
N ALA A 105 -5.78 0.04 10.16
CA ALA A 105 -5.28 -1.30 10.44
C ALA A 105 -4.13 -1.22 11.45
N ALA A 106 -4.11 -2.13 12.42
CA ALA A 106 -3.06 -2.18 13.42
C ALA A 106 -2.88 -3.60 13.97
N TRP A 107 -1.65 -3.92 14.38
CA TRP A 107 -1.36 -5.06 15.24
C TRP A 107 -1.61 -4.66 16.68
N ILE A 108 -2.46 -5.42 17.37
CA ILE A 108 -2.85 -5.11 18.75
C ILE A 108 -2.67 -6.37 19.58
N ASN A 109 -1.85 -6.26 20.61
CA ASN A 109 -1.80 -7.22 21.69
C ASN A 109 -2.26 -6.48 22.95
N GLY A 110 -3.41 -6.86 23.49
CA GLY A 110 -4.00 -6.04 24.52
C GLY A 110 -5.03 -6.75 25.38
N TRP A 111 -5.40 -6.03 26.42
CA TRP A 111 -6.44 -6.33 27.38
C TRP A 111 -7.30 -5.07 27.53
N LYS A 112 -8.53 -5.21 28.03
CA LYS A 112 -9.39 -4.04 28.28
C LYS A 112 -9.14 -3.50 29.69
N ALA A 113 -8.67 -2.26 29.79
CA ALA A 113 -8.49 -1.58 31.08
C ALA A 113 -9.81 -1.16 31.73
N SER A 114 -10.88 -0.99 30.94
CA SER A 114 -12.21 -0.67 31.43
C SER A 114 -13.29 -1.36 30.58
N ALA A 115 -14.57 -1.08 30.85
CA ALA A 115 -15.67 -1.56 30.03
C ALA A 115 -15.55 -1.14 28.54
N TRP A 116 -14.86 -0.03 28.27
CA TRP A 116 -14.59 0.45 26.91
C TRP A 116 -13.11 0.85 26.74
N ALA A 117 -12.49 0.41 25.64
CA ALA A 117 -11.13 0.78 25.28
C ALA A 117 -11.10 1.17 23.80
N GLY A 118 -11.00 2.46 23.53
CA GLY A 118 -10.85 2.97 22.17
C GLY A 118 -9.44 2.74 21.66
N ILE A 119 -9.31 2.13 20.49
CA ILE A 119 -8.02 1.95 19.80
C ILE A 119 -7.69 3.22 19.01
N PHE A 120 -8.68 3.75 18.28
CA PHE A 120 -8.61 5.00 17.54
C PHE A 120 -9.78 5.90 17.94
N GLY A 121 -9.54 7.20 18.08
CA GLY A 121 -10.60 8.14 18.41
C GLY A 121 -10.20 9.60 18.22
N SER A 122 -11.13 10.41 17.73
CA SER A 122 -10.98 11.86 17.61
C SER A 122 -11.39 12.53 18.93
N ARG A 123 -10.54 12.45 19.96
CA ARG A 123 -10.75 13.18 21.21
C ARG A 123 -9.58 14.14 21.41
N THR A 124 -9.88 15.38 21.77
CA THR A 124 -8.86 16.29 22.28
C THR A 124 -8.23 15.66 23.52
N PRO A 125 -6.89 15.59 23.64
CA PRO A 125 -6.25 15.01 24.80
C PRO A 125 -6.68 15.78 26.06
N THR A 126 -7.25 15.05 27.01
CA THR A 126 -7.62 15.59 28.34
C THR A 126 -6.48 15.48 29.36
N ALA A 127 -5.29 15.05 28.96
CA ALA A 127 -4.15 14.96 29.87
C ALA A 127 -3.35 16.27 29.81
N LYS A 128 -3.15 16.89 30.98
CA LYS A 128 -2.10 17.88 31.24
C LYS A 128 -0.80 17.16 31.56
#